data_AF-A0AAW7X647-F1
#
_entry.id   AF-A0AAW7X647-F1
#
_cell.length_a   1.000
_cell.length_b   1.000
_cell.length_c   1.000
_cell.angle_alpha   90.00
_cell.angle_beta   90.00
_cell.angle_gamma   90.00
#
_symmetry.space_group_name_H-M   'P 1'
#
loop_
_entity.id
_entity.type
_entity.pdbx_description
1 polymer ?
#
loop_
_entity_poly.entity_id
_entity_poly.type
_entity_poly.pdbx_seq_one_letter_code
_entity_poly.pdbx_strand_id
1 'polypeptide(L)'
;MKLPTTHMTTLTALLCMLLTTNLYADVGAPFEVKMVVLENGETRHIKYNIHSGETWWSSTTQWQKIEEPEPISRSTYDYTMVSTGMYWRLIRVDKLTGEAWKNSSGRWVKFTTKLKEEEVKK
;
A
#
# COMPACT_ATOMS: atom_id res chain seq x y z
N MET A 1 34.50 34.88 -32.99
CA MET A 1 34.07 35.51 -31.72
C MET A 1 34.09 34.42 -30.65
N LYS A 2 35.07 34.43 -29.73
CA LYS A 2 35.22 33.39 -28.70
C LYS A 2 34.30 33.73 -27.53
N LEU A 3 33.36 32.83 -27.19
CA LEU A 3 32.54 33.00 -25.99
C LEU A 3 33.46 32.98 -24.75
N PRO A 4 33.27 33.87 -23.75
CA PRO A 4 34.07 33.85 -22.54
C PRO A 4 33.85 32.54 -21.77
N THR A 5 34.93 31.85 -21.41
CA THR A 5 34.95 30.54 -20.73
C THR A 5 34.07 30.50 -19.48
N THR A 6 33.91 31.65 -18.80
CA THR A 6 33.06 31.84 -17.61
C THR A 6 31.57 31.66 -17.87
N HIS A 7 31.05 32.02 -19.05
CA HIS A 7 29.64 31.82 -19.41
C HIS A 7 29.36 30.36 -19.79
N MET A 8 30.36 29.65 -20.31
CA MET A 8 30.25 28.22 -20.63
C MET A 8 30.12 27.40 -19.34
N THR A 9 30.92 27.69 -18.31
CA THR A 9 30.85 27.02 -17.01
C THR A 9 29.54 27.25 -16.25
N THR A 10 28.95 28.44 -16.33
CA THR A 10 27.66 28.73 -15.67
C THR A 10 26.50 28.04 -16.38
N LEU A 11 26.52 27.98 -17.71
CA LEU A 11 25.50 27.27 -18.49
C LEU A 11 25.56 25.75 -18.26
N THR A 12 26.75 25.17 -18.16
CA THR A 12 26.92 23.74 -17.85
C THR A 12 26.48 23.40 -16.43
N ALA A 13 26.79 24.25 -15.43
CA ALA A 13 26.33 24.05 -14.06
C ALA A 13 24.81 24.14 -13.93
N LEU A 14 24.17 25.08 -14.64
CA LEU A 14 22.71 25.22 -14.70
C LEU A 14 22.06 24.00 -15.38
N LEU A 15 22.65 23.49 -16.47
CA LEU A 15 22.17 22.30 -17.17
C LEU A 15 22.29 21.03 -16.29
N CYS A 16 23.37 20.88 -15.53
CA CYS A 16 23.53 19.79 -14.55
C CYS A 16 22.48 19.85 -13.44
N MET A 17 22.18 21.05 -12.90
CA MET A 17 21.10 21.21 -11.92
C MET A 17 19.72 20.86 -12.50
N LEU A 18 19.44 21.21 -13.77
CA LEU A 18 18.19 20.90 -14.45
C LEU A 18 18.06 19.42 -14.85
N LEU A 19 19.17 18.69 -15.02
CA LEU A 19 19.17 17.24 -15.28
C LEU A 19 18.92 16.41 -14.00
N THR A 20 19.31 16.91 -12.82
CA THR A 20 19.07 16.20 -11.55
C THR A 20 17.61 16.19 -11.08
N THR A 21 16.78 17.14 -11.51
CA THR A 21 15.36 17.18 -11.09
C THR A 21 14.51 16.11 -11.78
N ASN A 22 14.99 15.52 -12.87
CA ASN A 22 14.29 14.46 -13.61
C ASN A 22 14.74 13.04 -13.20
N LEU A 23 15.66 12.90 -12.25
CA LEU A 23 16.25 11.62 -11.84
C LEU A 23 15.68 11.08 -10.51
N TYR A 24 14.48 11.49 -10.13
CA TYR A 24 13.65 10.69 -9.22
C TYR A 24 12.61 9.96 -10.05
N ALA A 25 13.08 8.99 -10.85
CA ALA A 25 12.23 7.87 -11.22
C ALA A 25 11.75 7.22 -9.91
N ASP A 26 10.50 6.75 -9.89
CA ASP A 26 9.68 6.24 -8.77
C ASP A 26 10.29 5.09 -7.93
N VAL A 27 11.60 4.85 -8.04
CA VAL A 27 12.38 3.88 -7.27
C VAL A 27 12.29 4.22 -5.79
N GLY A 28 11.50 3.45 -5.06
CA GLY A 28 11.24 3.65 -3.62
C GLY A 28 9.99 4.46 -3.32
N ALA A 29 9.13 4.71 -4.30
CA ALA A 29 7.84 5.33 -4.01
C ALA A 29 6.98 4.43 -3.13
N PRO A 30 6.29 5.01 -2.14
CA PRO A 30 5.82 4.23 -1.02
C PRO A 30 4.52 3.48 -1.31
N PHE A 31 3.94 3.57 -2.50
CA PHE A 31 2.60 3.07 -2.76
C PHE A 31 2.58 1.92 -3.76
N GLU A 32 1.88 0.85 -3.38
CA GLU A 32 1.55 -0.27 -4.27
C GLU A 32 0.03 -0.39 -4.44
N VAL A 33 -0.39 -1.07 -5.51
CA VAL A 33 -1.80 -1.32 -5.85
C VAL A 33 -2.01 -2.81 -6.08
N LYS A 34 -3.13 -3.34 -5.57
CA LYS A 34 -3.64 -4.68 -5.92
C LYS A 34 -5.07 -4.59 -6.40
N MET A 35 -5.47 -5.54 -7.24
CA MET A 35 -6.80 -5.61 -7.83
C MET A 35 -7.28 -7.06 -7.85
N VAL A 36 -8.59 -7.26 -7.71
CA VAL A 36 -9.27 -8.51 -8.04
C VAL A 36 -10.48 -8.24 -8.91
N VAL A 37 -10.82 -9.21 -9.76
CA VAL A 37 -12.03 -9.23 -10.59
C VAL A 37 -13.10 -10.07 -9.88
N LEU A 38 -14.33 -9.56 -9.82
CA LEU A 38 -15.51 -10.25 -9.29
C LEU A 38 -16.21 -11.03 -10.41
N GLU A 39 -17.12 -11.94 -10.06
CA GLU A 39 -17.85 -12.75 -11.05
C GLU A 39 -18.68 -11.93 -12.06
N ASN A 40 -19.16 -10.75 -11.67
CA ASN A 40 -19.88 -9.84 -12.58
C ASN A 40 -18.95 -9.00 -13.47
N GLY A 41 -17.64 -9.22 -13.43
CA GLY A 41 -16.65 -8.45 -14.17
C GLY A 41 -16.28 -7.09 -13.56
N GLU A 42 -16.90 -6.70 -12.45
CA GLU A 42 -16.43 -5.53 -11.69
C GLU A 42 -15.07 -5.82 -11.03
N THR A 43 -14.34 -4.76 -10.75
CA THR A 43 -13.08 -4.85 -10.01
C THR A 43 -13.19 -4.25 -8.63
N ARG A 44 -12.32 -4.73 -7.75
CA ARG A 44 -12.03 -4.10 -6.46
C ARG A 44 -10.54 -3.83 -6.41
N HIS A 45 -10.19 -2.68 -5.88
CA HIS A 45 -8.82 -2.21 -5.84
C HIS A 45 -8.44 -1.86 -4.42
N ILE A 46 -7.18 -2.08 -4.09
CA ILE A 46 -6.55 -1.45 -2.94
C ILE A 46 -5.32 -0.69 -3.38
N LYS A 47 -5.02 0.37 -2.63
CA LYS A 47 -3.72 1.02 -2.61
C LYS A 47 -3.22 0.99 -1.17
N TYR A 48 -1.94 0.73 -0.97
CA TYR A 48 -1.36 0.79 0.37
C TYR A 48 0.02 1.39 0.36
N ASN A 49 0.40 1.99 1.49
CA ASN A 49 1.75 2.45 1.72
C ASN A 49 2.61 1.29 2.24
N ILE A 50 3.67 0.91 1.52
CA ILE A 50 4.56 -0.21 1.84
C ILE A 50 5.37 0.00 3.13
N HIS A 51 5.49 1.24 3.60
CA HIS A 51 6.23 1.60 4.81
C HIS A 51 5.32 1.86 6.01
N SER A 52 4.15 2.48 5.81
CA SER A 52 3.23 2.81 6.91
C SER A 52 2.08 1.83 7.09
N GLY A 53 1.82 0.95 6.12
CA GLY A 53 0.69 0.02 6.16
C GLY A 53 -0.69 0.67 5.97
N GLU A 54 -0.74 2.01 5.82
CA GLU A 54 -1.98 2.72 5.53
C GLU A 54 -2.58 2.20 4.23
N THR A 55 -3.89 1.91 4.24
CA THR A 55 -4.55 1.23 3.13
C THR A 55 -5.83 1.95 2.75
N TRP A 56 -6.11 1.98 1.45
CA TRP A 56 -7.35 2.49 0.86
C TRP A 56 -7.95 1.43 -0.05
N TRP A 57 -9.26 1.45 -0.21
CA TRP A 57 -9.98 0.61 -1.16
C TRP A 57 -10.83 1.44 -2.12
N SER A 58 -11.18 0.86 -3.26
CA SER A 58 -12.14 1.46 -4.19
C SER A 58 -12.84 0.41 -5.06
N SER A 59 -14.12 0.63 -5.35
CA SER A 59 -14.86 -0.01 -6.44
C SER A 59 -15.02 0.91 -7.66
N THR A 60 -14.50 2.14 -7.61
CA THR A 60 -14.63 3.17 -8.64
C THR A 60 -13.31 3.92 -8.78
N THR A 61 -13.36 5.23 -9.06
CA THR A 61 -12.20 6.13 -9.13
C THR A 61 -11.91 6.86 -7.82
N GLN A 62 -12.70 6.63 -6.77
CA GLN A 62 -12.57 7.32 -5.48
C GLN A 62 -11.96 6.40 -4.43
N TRP A 63 -10.83 6.81 -3.84
CA TRP A 63 -10.17 6.07 -2.77
C TRP A 63 -10.85 6.32 -1.42
N GLN A 64 -11.22 5.24 -0.74
CA GLN A 64 -11.74 5.28 0.62
C GLN A 64 -10.72 4.69 1.57
N LYS A 65 -10.31 5.45 2.60
CA LYS A 65 -9.35 4.96 3.59
C LYS A 65 -9.97 3.81 4.39
N ILE A 66 -9.24 2.72 4.57
CA ILE A 66 -9.63 1.65 5.48
C ILE A 66 -9.29 2.12 6.90
N GLU A 67 -10.28 2.11 7.79
CA GLU A 67 -10.09 2.52 9.17
C GLU A 67 -9.23 1.52 9.93
N GLU A 68 -8.28 2.06 10.70
CA GLU A 68 -7.43 1.30 11.60
C GLU A 68 -8.07 1.25 12.99
N PRO A 69 -8.16 0.08 13.64
CA PRO A 69 -8.67 -0.03 15.00
C PRO A 69 -7.71 0.58 16.03
N GLU A 70 -6.41 0.60 15.72
CA GLU A 70 -5.31 1.06 16.56
C GLU A 70 -4.25 1.72 15.66
N PRO A 71 -3.35 2.57 16.20
CA PRO A 71 -2.25 3.12 15.42
C PRO A 71 -1.43 2.03 14.74
N ILE A 72 -1.09 2.23 13.46
CA ILE A 72 -0.32 1.25 12.69
C ILE A 72 1.10 1.17 13.27
N SER A 73 1.55 -0.04 13.58
CA SER A 73 2.90 -0.28 14.06
C SER A 73 3.93 -0.03 12.95
N ARG A 74 5.19 0.25 13.34
CA ARG A 74 6.28 0.31 12.36
C ARG A 74 6.70 -1.12 12.00
N SER A 75 6.11 -1.66 10.94
CA SER A 75 6.42 -3.00 10.43
C SER A 75 6.35 -3.06 8.90
N THR A 76 6.69 -4.21 8.33
CA THR A 76 6.40 -4.57 6.95
C THR A 76 5.18 -5.47 6.92
N TYR A 77 4.28 -5.21 5.98
CA TYR A 77 3.02 -5.93 5.88
C TYR A 77 2.91 -6.67 4.55
N ASP A 78 2.49 -7.93 4.60
CA ASP A 78 2.09 -8.68 3.42
C ASP A 78 0.57 -8.59 3.25
N TYR A 79 0.12 -8.44 2.00
CA TYR A 79 -1.28 -8.31 1.64
C TYR A 79 -1.72 -9.42 0.69
N THR A 80 -2.83 -10.09 1.01
CA THR A 80 -3.47 -11.09 0.14
C THR A 80 -4.90 -10.66 -0.16
N MET A 81 -5.25 -10.61 -1.44
CA MET A 81 -6.57 -10.21 -1.89
C MET A 81 -7.18 -11.29 -2.77
N VAL A 82 -8.44 -11.65 -2.49
CA VAL A 82 -9.17 -12.70 -3.22
C VAL A 82 -10.59 -12.24 -3.50
N SER A 83 -11.20 -12.78 -4.56
CA SER A 83 -12.63 -12.70 -4.81
C SER A 83 -13.31 -14.05 -4.58
N THR A 84 -14.57 -14.03 -4.18
CA THR A 84 -15.44 -15.20 -4.03
C THR A 84 -16.84 -14.77 -4.41
N GLY A 85 -17.33 -15.18 -5.57
CA GLY A 85 -18.60 -14.66 -6.05
C GLY A 85 -18.52 -13.18 -6.42
N MET A 86 -19.53 -12.47 -5.91
CA MET A 86 -19.67 -11.01 -5.95
C MET A 86 -18.91 -10.31 -4.81
N TYR A 87 -18.20 -11.06 -3.99
CA TYR A 87 -17.50 -10.55 -2.81
C TYR A 87 -16.00 -10.60 -3.00
N TRP A 88 -15.31 -9.80 -2.20
CA TRP A 88 -13.86 -9.80 -2.13
C TRP A 88 -13.42 -9.78 -0.68
N ARG A 89 -12.19 -10.19 -0.46
CA ARG A 89 -11.56 -10.15 0.85
C ARG A 89 -10.13 -9.69 0.70
N LEU A 90 -9.72 -8.85 1.64
CA LEU A 90 -8.34 -8.47 1.84
C LEU A 90 -7.89 -8.96 3.22
N ILE A 91 -6.72 -9.58 3.26
CA ILE A 91 -6.00 -9.94 4.46
C ILE A 91 -4.67 -9.18 4.47
N ARG A 92 -4.36 -8.56 5.60
CA ARG A 92 -3.05 -7.98 5.91
C ARG A 92 -2.39 -8.79 7.01
N VAL A 93 -1.12 -9.09 6.87
CA VAL A 93 -0.31 -9.78 7.89
C VAL A 93 0.91 -8.92 8.20
N ASP A 94 1.13 -8.64 9.48
CA ASP A 94 2.37 -8.06 9.97
C ASP A 94 3.46 -9.13 9.94
N LYS A 95 4.50 -8.94 9.13
CA LYS A 95 5.57 -9.93 8.94
C LYS A 95 6.45 -10.10 10.18
N LEU A 96 6.50 -9.09 11.05
CA LEU A 96 7.30 -9.10 12.26
C LEU A 96 6.60 -9.88 13.39
N THR A 97 5.31 -9.62 13.59
CA THR A 97 4.55 -10.19 14.73
C THR A 97 3.72 -11.41 14.34
N GLY A 98 3.46 -11.62 13.05
CA GLY A 98 2.53 -12.64 12.56
C GLY A 98 1.06 -12.29 12.78
N GLU A 99 0.76 -11.12 13.36
CA GLU A 99 -0.62 -10.66 13.53
C GLU A 99 -1.29 -10.42 12.18
N ALA A 100 -2.57 -10.76 12.09
CA ALA A 100 -3.31 -10.66 10.85
C ALA A 100 -4.65 -9.94 11.05
N TRP A 101 -5.08 -9.24 10.01
CA TRP A 101 -6.37 -8.55 9.95
C TRP A 101 -7.06 -8.85 8.64
N LYS A 102 -8.39 -8.90 8.67
CA LYS A 102 -9.23 -8.87 7.46
C LYS A 102 -9.83 -7.48 7.29
N ASN A 103 -10.02 -7.04 6.05
CA ASN A 103 -10.93 -5.93 5.79
C ASN A 103 -12.38 -6.40 5.98
N SER A 104 -13.17 -5.58 6.66
CA SER A 104 -14.62 -5.76 6.83
C SER A 104 -15.28 -4.39 6.90
N SER A 105 -16.17 -4.10 5.94
CA SER A 105 -16.93 -2.84 5.90
C SER A 105 -16.06 -1.58 6.03
N GLY A 106 -14.93 -1.55 5.32
CA GLY A 106 -14.02 -0.40 5.35
C GLY A 106 -13.16 -0.29 6.61
N ARG A 107 -13.10 -1.33 7.46
CA ARG A 107 -12.30 -1.35 8.69
C ARG A 107 -11.40 -2.58 8.76
N TRP A 108 -10.26 -2.49 9.42
CA TRP A 108 -9.46 -3.66 9.76
C TRP A 108 -10.00 -4.36 11.00
N VAL A 109 -10.19 -5.67 10.89
CA VAL A 109 -10.65 -6.54 11.98
C VAL A 109 -9.60 -7.61 12.23
N LYS A 110 -9.01 -7.61 13.42
CA LYS A 110 -7.94 -8.54 13.82
C LYS A 110 -8.47 -9.97 13.88
N PHE A 111 -7.69 -10.93 13.38
CA PHE A 111 -7.94 -12.34 13.62
C PHE A 111 -7.63 -12.66 15.09
N THR A 112 -8.52 -13.42 15.74
CA THR A 112 -8.29 -13.89 17.10
C THR A 112 -8.22 -15.41 17.10
N THR A 113 -7.27 -15.96 17.86
CA THR A 113 -7.24 -17.37 18.20
C THR A 113 -8.17 -17.58 19.39
N LYS A 114 -9.41 -17.97 19.14
CA LYS A 114 -10.20 -18.60 20.21
C LYS A 114 -9.64 -20.00 20.40
N LEU A 115 -8.93 -20.25 21.50
CA LEU A 115 -8.79 -21.61 22.00
C LEU A 115 -10.20 -22.08 22.35
N LYS A 116 -10.64 -23.22 21.79
CA LYS A 116 -11.88 -23.87 22.23
C LYS A 116 -11.67 -24.35 23.67
N GLU A 117 -12.08 -23.55 24.65
CA GLU A 117 -12.30 -24.02 26.02
C GLU A 117 -13.67 -24.72 26.12
N GLU A 118 -13.87 -25.82 25.38
CA GLU A 118 -15.05 -26.69 25.56
C GLU A 118 -14.67 -28.17 25.35
N GLU A 119 -13.69 -28.66 26.09
CA GLU A 119 -13.50 -30.10 26.37
C GLU A 119 -12.93 -30.34 27.79
N VAL A 120 -13.41 -29.62 28.81
CA VAL A 120 -13.26 -30.09 30.20
C VAL A 120 -14.48 -29.71 31.03
N LYS A 121 -15.61 -30.37 30.78
CA LYS A 121 -16.55 -30.68 31.85
C LYS A 121 -16.77 -32.18 31.85
N LYS A 122 -16.03 -32.83 32.75
CA LYS A 122 -16.32 -34.16 33.30
C LYS A 122 -17.75 -34.23 33.84
#